data_AF-A0AAN0Y7W5-F1
#
_entry.id   AF-A0AAN0Y7W5-F1
#
_cell.length_a   1.000
_cell.length_b   1.000
_cell.length_c   1.000
_cell.angle_alpha   90.00
_cell.angle_beta   90.00
_cell.angle_gamma   90.00
#
_symmetry.space_group_name_H-M   'P 1'
#
loop_
_entity.id
_entity.type
_entity.pdbx_description
1 polymer ?
#
loop_
_entity_poly.entity_id
_entity_poly.type
_entity_poly.pdbx_seq_one_letter_code
_entity_poly.pdbx_strand_id
1 'polypeptide(L)'
;MKPEDLSRIIDKIYAASLNSHSWEEVSLEIQKSIGGHSVNFVIEELDLNKFRYVFSNGATESDVAFYLDHIVQDDELTALLEKLPIGKAFLSQNFLPLRQLERVSAYDRFYRHIGQTYFNAANFYRYQNVRAFISIARSHRDIPFSPCDQQNLQLVIPHLSRALMINNTLEDQQITIDALGSSFEHLPFAFLTLDEHGNVIICNIRARQFITSLKQLRSNYLIRLPSSNATQRLHMLIDSTLHGSNSVRRGSVTFLYQGERYVAHCFPWCERFNHINWLDNRTRCIIFIASAAYLSGSHLHWQEAFGFSQAESNIANGLICGKSAKDLAEQLFVSESTVRFHVKNILKKTETKSQIAAVSLMLKSLMIALR
;
A
#
# COMPACT_ATOMS: atom_id res chain seq x y z
N MET A 1 39.18 -8.96 1.43
CA MET A 1 38.58 -7.83 0.69
C MET A 1 39.29 -6.54 1.11
N LYS A 2 39.61 -5.63 0.18
CA LYS A 2 40.18 -4.32 0.56
C LYS A 2 39.09 -3.42 1.16
N PRO A 3 39.41 -2.52 2.10
CA PRO A 3 38.41 -1.62 2.70
C PRO A 3 37.66 -0.74 1.68
N GLU A 4 38.35 -0.26 0.66
CA GLU A 4 37.78 0.56 -0.42
C GLU A 4 36.73 -0.23 -1.23
N ASP A 5 37.02 -1.50 -1.55
CA ASP A 5 36.08 -2.39 -2.25
C ASP A 5 34.85 -2.66 -1.41
N LEU A 6 35.02 -2.88 -0.10
CA LEU A 6 33.91 -3.09 0.82
C LEU A 6 32.99 -1.87 0.90
N SER A 7 33.55 -0.67 1.07
CA SER A 7 32.75 0.57 1.12
C SER A 7 31.95 0.76 -0.17
N ARG A 8 32.59 0.56 -1.33
CA ARG A 8 31.95 0.68 -2.64
C ARG A 8 30.81 -0.32 -2.83
N ILE A 9 30.97 -1.56 -2.36
CA ILE A 9 29.91 -2.59 -2.40
C ILE A 9 28.75 -2.19 -1.49
N ILE A 10 29.04 -1.70 -0.28
CA ILE A 10 28.00 -1.25 0.67
C ILE A 10 27.18 -0.10 0.08
N ASP A 11 27.82 0.89 -0.54
CA ASP A 11 27.12 2.01 -1.17
C ASP A 11 26.18 1.54 -2.29
N LYS A 12 26.65 0.62 -3.15
CA LYS A 12 25.82 0.02 -4.20
C LYS A 12 24.65 -0.78 -3.64
N ILE A 13 24.83 -1.51 -2.54
CA ILE A 13 23.74 -2.25 -1.87
C ILE A 13 22.63 -1.31 -1.42
N TYR A 14 22.98 -0.18 -0.80
CA TYR A 14 21.98 0.79 -0.37
C TYR A 14 21.32 1.49 -1.56
N ALA A 15 22.04 1.79 -2.63
CA ALA A 15 21.43 2.30 -3.86
C ALA A 15 20.41 1.31 -4.45
N ALA A 16 20.73 0.00 -4.46
CA ALA A 16 19.83 -1.04 -4.94
C ALA A 16 18.56 -1.24 -4.09
N SER A 17 18.58 -0.84 -2.81
CA SER A 17 17.37 -0.87 -1.97
C SER A 17 16.23 0.02 -2.50
N LEU A 18 16.57 1.03 -3.30
CA LEU A 18 15.63 1.98 -3.91
C LEU A 18 15.30 1.64 -5.37
N ASN A 19 16.06 0.73 -6.01
CA ASN A 19 15.85 0.29 -7.38
C ASN A 19 16.14 -1.21 -7.53
N SER A 20 15.08 -2.00 -7.66
CA SER A 20 15.13 -3.46 -7.76
C SER A 20 15.95 -3.99 -8.95
N HIS A 21 16.20 -3.19 -10.00
CA HIS A 21 17.01 -3.61 -11.14
C HIS A 21 18.53 -3.56 -10.86
N SER A 22 18.96 -2.99 -9.73
CA SER A 22 20.39 -2.82 -9.40
C SER A 22 21.02 -4.01 -8.66
N TRP A 23 20.26 -5.06 -8.33
CA TRP A 23 20.77 -6.23 -7.61
C TRP A 23 21.76 -7.07 -8.44
N GLU A 24 21.63 -7.09 -9.76
CA GLU A 24 22.56 -7.75 -10.68
C GLU A 24 23.97 -7.16 -10.54
N GLU A 25 24.13 -5.84 -10.68
CA GLU A 25 25.43 -5.18 -10.58
C GLU A 25 26.09 -5.38 -9.20
N VAL A 26 25.30 -5.30 -8.13
CA VAL A 26 25.75 -5.56 -6.77
C VAL A 26 26.27 -6.99 -6.63
N SER A 27 25.53 -7.97 -7.17
CA SER A 27 25.89 -9.38 -7.11
C SER A 27 27.22 -9.66 -7.83
N LEU A 28 27.42 -9.06 -9.01
CA LEU A 28 28.65 -9.17 -9.78
C LEU A 28 29.87 -8.57 -9.05
N GLU A 29 29.70 -7.44 -8.36
CA GLU A 29 30.78 -6.83 -7.58
C GLU A 29 31.16 -7.68 -6.35
N ILE A 30 30.16 -8.23 -5.66
CA ILE A 30 30.38 -9.15 -4.54
C ILE A 30 31.13 -10.40 -5.02
N GLN A 31 30.69 -10.99 -6.14
CA GLN A 31 31.34 -12.13 -6.78
C GLN A 31 32.82 -11.84 -7.06
N LYS A 32 33.10 -10.71 -7.74
CA LYS A 32 34.46 -10.31 -8.12
C LYS A 32 35.36 -10.12 -6.90
N SER A 33 34.82 -9.56 -5.82
CA SER A 33 35.54 -9.30 -4.58
C SER A 33 35.87 -10.56 -3.78
N ILE A 34 35.01 -11.59 -3.85
CA ILE A 34 35.20 -12.89 -3.19
C ILE A 34 36.02 -13.86 -4.07
N GLY A 35 35.97 -13.69 -5.39
CA GLY A 35 36.75 -14.48 -6.35
C GLY A 35 36.12 -15.83 -6.70
N GLY A 36 34.82 -15.86 -7.04
CA GLY A 36 34.17 -17.01 -7.69
C GLY A 36 33.90 -16.77 -9.18
N HIS A 37 33.62 -17.83 -9.94
CA HIS A 37 33.33 -17.70 -11.38
C HIS A 37 31.87 -17.34 -11.66
N SER A 38 30.96 -17.59 -10.72
CA SER A 38 29.57 -17.13 -10.81
C SER A 38 28.98 -16.75 -9.46
N VAL A 39 27.86 -16.04 -9.52
CA VAL A 39 27.02 -15.68 -8.38
C VAL A 39 25.57 -16.01 -8.71
N ASN A 40 24.85 -16.49 -7.71
CA ASN A 40 23.40 -16.60 -7.73
C ASN A 40 22.86 -15.69 -6.63
N PHE A 41 21.92 -14.81 -6.98
CA PHE A 41 21.22 -13.94 -6.06
C PHE A 41 19.73 -14.17 -6.24
N VAL A 42 19.07 -14.57 -5.16
CA VAL A 42 17.70 -15.08 -5.23
C VAL A 42 16.86 -14.46 -4.13
N ILE A 43 15.69 -13.98 -4.51
CA ILE A 43 14.60 -13.58 -3.61
C ILE A 43 13.40 -14.45 -3.98
N GLU A 44 12.89 -15.20 -3.02
CA GLU A 44 11.79 -16.14 -3.20
C GLU A 44 10.66 -15.86 -2.22
N GLU A 45 9.47 -16.29 -2.61
CA GLU A 45 8.22 -16.17 -1.87
C GLU A 45 7.67 -17.58 -1.58
N LEU A 46 7.74 -17.99 -0.32
CA LEU A 46 7.64 -19.41 0.09
C LEU A 46 6.22 -19.98 -0.12
N ASP A 47 5.16 -19.21 0.17
CA ASP A 47 3.75 -19.64 0.09
C ASP A 47 3.30 -19.88 -1.34
N LEU A 48 3.89 -19.17 -2.31
CA LEU A 48 3.58 -19.33 -3.72
C LEU A 48 4.52 -20.31 -4.43
N ASN A 49 5.56 -20.77 -3.73
CA ASN A 49 6.69 -21.50 -4.30
C ASN A 49 7.23 -20.81 -5.57
N LYS A 50 7.31 -19.47 -5.52
CA LYS A 50 7.69 -18.61 -6.64
C LYS A 50 8.95 -17.85 -6.33
N PHE A 51 9.77 -17.66 -7.35
CA PHE A 51 10.90 -16.76 -7.28
C PHE A 51 10.46 -15.35 -7.65
N ARG A 52 10.59 -14.42 -6.71
CA ARG A 52 10.33 -12.98 -6.92
C ARG A 52 11.44 -12.37 -7.78
N TYR A 53 12.67 -12.83 -7.59
CA TYR A 53 13.84 -12.40 -8.34
C TYR A 53 14.89 -13.50 -8.36
N VAL A 54 15.44 -13.79 -9.54
CA VAL A 54 16.60 -14.69 -9.72
C VAL A 54 17.57 -14.01 -10.64
N PHE A 55 18.80 -13.88 -10.18
CA PHE A 55 19.94 -13.50 -11.00
C PHE A 55 21.02 -14.57 -10.89
N SER A 56 21.51 -15.02 -12.03
CA SER A 56 22.71 -15.85 -12.13
C SER A 56 23.50 -15.47 -13.38
N ASN A 57 24.81 -15.30 -13.24
CA ASN A 57 25.72 -15.15 -14.38
C ASN A 57 26.47 -16.45 -14.73
N GLY A 58 26.20 -17.53 -14.00
CA GLY A 58 26.77 -18.85 -14.25
C GLY A 58 25.80 -19.86 -14.86
N ALA A 59 24.56 -19.45 -15.12
CA ALA A 59 23.50 -20.26 -15.69
C ALA A 59 22.80 -19.44 -16.79
N THR A 60 22.48 -20.07 -17.92
CA THR A 60 21.66 -19.45 -18.96
C THR A 60 20.20 -19.37 -18.54
N GLU A 61 19.38 -18.58 -19.24
CA GLU A 61 17.93 -18.55 -19.00
C GLU A 61 17.29 -19.95 -19.12
N SER A 62 17.75 -20.77 -20.07
CA SER A 62 17.29 -22.17 -20.21
C SER A 62 17.73 -23.05 -19.05
N ASP A 63 18.92 -22.85 -18.49
CA ASP A 63 19.38 -23.60 -17.31
C ASP A 63 18.54 -23.22 -16.08
N VAL A 64 18.26 -21.93 -15.91
CA VAL A 64 17.39 -21.43 -14.84
C VAL A 64 15.98 -22.03 -14.98
N ALA A 65 15.38 -21.97 -16.17
CA ALA A 65 14.07 -22.58 -16.40
C ALA A 65 14.06 -24.09 -16.10
N PHE A 66 15.07 -24.83 -16.58
CA PHE A 66 15.20 -26.26 -16.29
C PHE A 66 15.32 -26.54 -14.79
N TYR A 67 16.11 -25.75 -14.06
CA TYR A 67 16.25 -25.88 -12.61
C TYR A 67 14.92 -25.70 -11.89
N LEU A 68 14.17 -24.65 -12.25
CA LEU A 68 12.88 -24.33 -11.66
C LEU A 68 11.83 -25.42 -11.89
N ASP A 69 11.82 -26.03 -13.08
CA ASP A 69 10.83 -27.03 -13.45
C ASP A 69 11.18 -28.45 -12.93
N HIS A 70 12.48 -28.79 -12.82
CA HIS A 70 12.91 -30.19 -12.66
C HIS A 70 13.85 -30.48 -11.49
N ILE A 71 14.46 -29.46 -10.87
CA ILE A 71 15.53 -29.64 -9.86
C ILE A 71 15.14 -29.06 -8.51
N VAL A 72 14.49 -27.90 -8.47
CA VAL A 72 14.26 -27.12 -7.24
C VAL A 72 13.59 -27.90 -6.10
N GLN A 73 12.66 -28.81 -6.44
CA GLN A 73 11.91 -29.61 -5.45
C GLN A 73 12.77 -30.65 -4.72
N ASP A 74 13.83 -31.15 -5.39
CA ASP A 74 14.70 -32.21 -4.89
C ASP A 74 16.12 -31.70 -4.61
N ASP A 75 16.33 -30.37 -4.57
CA ASP A 75 17.66 -29.81 -4.38
C ASP A 75 18.13 -29.88 -2.92
N GLU A 76 18.93 -30.90 -2.63
CA GLU A 76 19.58 -31.12 -1.34
C GLU A 76 20.49 -29.95 -0.92
N LEU A 77 21.07 -29.19 -1.86
CA LEU A 77 21.91 -28.02 -1.53
C LEU A 77 21.05 -26.84 -1.07
N THR A 78 19.92 -26.59 -1.74
CA THR A 78 18.94 -25.58 -1.31
C THR A 78 18.31 -25.97 0.03
N ALA A 79 17.98 -27.26 0.23
CA ALA A 79 17.47 -27.78 1.50
C ALA A 79 18.50 -27.70 2.65
N LEU A 80 19.80 -27.85 2.35
CA LEU A 80 20.86 -27.60 3.32
C LEU A 80 20.91 -26.11 3.68
N LEU A 81 20.90 -25.24 2.68
CA LEU A 81 20.89 -23.79 2.86
C LEU A 81 19.74 -23.37 3.79
N GLU A 82 18.54 -23.93 3.65
CA GLU A 82 17.38 -23.64 4.52
C GLU A 82 17.58 -23.90 6.01
N LYS A 83 18.38 -24.92 6.35
CA LYS A 83 18.64 -25.33 7.73
C LYS A 83 19.69 -24.45 8.41
N LEU A 84 20.44 -23.67 7.63
CA LEU A 84 21.53 -22.86 8.15
C LEU A 84 21.04 -21.52 8.73
N PRO A 85 21.72 -21.01 9.78
CA PRO A 85 21.31 -19.75 10.42
C PRO A 85 21.27 -18.58 9.44
N ILE A 86 20.20 -17.81 9.50
CA ILE A 86 20.05 -16.57 8.72
C ILE A 86 21.10 -15.55 9.16
N GLY A 87 21.64 -14.81 8.21
CA GLY A 87 22.65 -13.78 8.42
C GLY A 87 24.08 -14.33 8.56
N LYS A 88 24.29 -15.63 8.35
CA LYS A 88 25.60 -16.28 8.46
C LYS A 88 26.06 -16.83 7.12
N ALA A 89 27.25 -16.41 6.70
CA ALA A 89 27.93 -16.99 5.54
C ALA A 89 28.52 -18.36 5.91
N PHE A 90 28.51 -19.28 4.96
CA PHE A 90 29.04 -20.63 5.13
C PHE A 90 29.66 -21.15 3.83
N LEU A 91 30.48 -22.18 3.98
CA LEU A 91 31.15 -22.85 2.87
C LEU A 91 30.54 -24.23 2.67
N SER A 92 30.03 -24.53 1.48
CA SER A 92 29.35 -25.81 1.21
C SER A 92 30.24 -27.01 1.49
N GLN A 93 31.54 -26.92 1.19
CA GLN A 93 32.50 -28.01 1.40
C GLN A 93 32.68 -28.43 2.87
N ASN A 94 32.27 -27.59 3.83
CA ASN A 94 32.31 -27.93 5.25
C ASN A 94 31.14 -28.84 5.67
N PHE A 95 30.08 -28.90 4.87
CA PHE A 95 28.87 -29.67 5.14
C PHE A 95 28.73 -30.84 4.16
N LEU A 96 29.07 -30.61 2.89
CA LEU A 96 29.05 -31.59 1.81
C LEU A 96 30.43 -31.60 1.13
N PRO A 97 31.41 -32.34 1.67
CA PRO A 97 32.68 -32.56 1.00
C PRO A 97 32.47 -33.19 -0.39
N LEU A 98 33.41 -32.97 -1.32
CA LEU A 98 33.27 -33.35 -2.73
C LEU A 98 32.78 -34.80 -2.95
N ARG A 99 33.29 -35.77 -2.18
CA ARG A 99 32.88 -37.19 -2.27
C ARG A 99 31.40 -37.44 -1.95
N GLN A 100 30.80 -36.63 -1.09
CA GLN A 100 29.38 -36.69 -0.76
C GLN A 100 28.57 -35.90 -1.79
N LEU A 101 29.06 -34.72 -2.21
CA LEU A 101 28.43 -33.90 -3.23
C LEU A 101 28.26 -34.66 -4.56
N GLU A 102 29.24 -35.48 -4.96
CA GLU A 102 29.15 -36.31 -6.17
C GLU A 102 28.02 -37.36 -6.15
N ARG A 103 27.41 -37.61 -4.99
CA ARG A 103 26.26 -38.52 -4.83
C ARG A 103 24.92 -37.79 -4.78
N VAL A 104 24.93 -36.46 -4.71
CA VAL A 104 23.74 -35.62 -4.67
C VAL A 104 23.13 -35.56 -6.07
N SER A 105 21.84 -35.92 -6.19
CA SER A 105 21.14 -35.99 -7.47
C SER A 105 21.14 -34.65 -8.22
N ALA A 106 20.85 -33.55 -7.50
CA ALA A 106 20.86 -32.20 -8.07
C ALA A 106 22.25 -31.78 -8.57
N TYR A 107 23.33 -32.26 -7.94
CA TYR A 107 24.68 -31.95 -8.39
C TYR A 107 24.99 -32.60 -9.74
N ASP A 108 24.70 -33.88 -9.88
CA ASP A 108 24.92 -34.62 -11.14
C ASP A 108 24.03 -34.09 -12.27
N ARG A 109 22.74 -33.88 -11.99
CA ARG A 109 21.74 -33.48 -12.99
C ARG A 109 21.84 -32.02 -13.44
N PHE A 110 22.46 -31.14 -12.66
CA PHE A 110 22.45 -29.70 -12.92
C PHE A 110 23.77 -29.00 -12.61
N TYR A 111 24.16 -28.93 -11.34
CA TYR A 111 25.27 -28.06 -10.91
C TYR A 111 26.61 -28.41 -11.57
N ARG A 112 26.86 -29.70 -11.82
CA ARG A 112 28.07 -30.17 -12.53
C ARG A 112 28.15 -29.63 -13.96
N HIS A 113 27.03 -29.54 -14.68
CA HIS A 113 26.97 -29.07 -16.07
C HIS A 113 27.26 -27.57 -16.19
N ILE A 114 26.74 -26.77 -15.25
CA ILE A 114 27.01 -25.33 -15.17
C ILE A 114 28.31 -25.00 -14.41
N GLY A 115 29.07 -26.04 -14.02
CA GLY A 115 30.38 -25.91 -13.40
C GLY A 115 30.39 -25.40 -11.97
N GLN A 116 29.27 -25.44 -11.24
CA GLN A 116 29.16 -24.95 -9.86
C GLN A 116 29.37 -26.11 -8.87
N THR A 117 30.39 -26.06 -8.02
CA THR A 117 30.73 -27.16 -7.09
C THR A 117 30.91 -26.67 -5.66
N TYR A 118 31.80 -25.70 -5.46
CA TYR A 118 32.04 -25.09 -4.16
C TYR A 118 31.21 -23.82 -4.04
N PHE A 119 30.55 -23.62 -2.90
CA PHE A 119 29.72 -22.44 -2.66
C PHE A 119 30.15 -21.72 -1.39
N ASN A 120 30.33 -20.41 -1.51
CA ASN A 120 30.32 -19.50 -0.38
C ASN A 120 28.96 -18.79 -0.39
N ALA A 121 28.08 -19.15 0.56
CA ALA A 121 26.68 -18.80 0.48
C ALA A 121 26.14 -18.30 1.83
N ALA A 122 25.00 -17.60 1.78
CA ALA A 122 24.28 -17.17 2.96
C ALA A 122 22.79 -16.99 2.65
N ASN A 123 21.92 -17.48 3.54
CA ASN A 123 20.60 -16.87 3.70
C ASN A 123 20.81 -15.55 4.43
N PHE A 124 20.57 -14.42 3.78
CA PHE A 124 20.80 -13.12 4.41
C PHE A 124 19.51 -12.46 4.90
N TYR A 125 18.35 -12.95 4.46
CA TYR A 125 17.06 -12.39 4.84
C TYR A 125 15.98 -13.48 4.91
N ARG A 126 15.13 -13.38 5.93
CA ARG A 126 13.88 -14.12 6.04
C ARG A 126 12.91 -13.30 6.87
N TYR A 127 11.79 -12.91 6.29
CA TYR A 127 10.73 -12.19 6.99
C TYR A 127 9.39 -12.56 6.37
N GLN A 128 8.43 -12.95 7.21
CA GLN A 128 7.14 -13.51 6.79
C GLN A 128 7.35 -14.60 5.72
N ASN A 129 6.86 -14.35 4.50
CA ASN A 129 6.89 -15.27 3.39
C ASN A 129 8.08 -15.06 2.43
N VAL A 130 8.91 -14.04 2.67
CA VAL A 130 10.04 -13.72 1.79
C VAL A 130 11.33 -14.28 2.36
N ARG A 131 12.10 -14.96 1.51
CA ARG A 131 13.46 -15.40 1.79
C ARG A 131 14.39 -14.88 0.71
N ALA A 132 15.62 -14.54 1.10
CA ALA A 132 16.66 -14.21 0.14
C ALA A 132 18.00 -14.80 0.52
N PHE A 133 18.71 -15.25 -0.52
CA PHE A 133 20.03 -15.84 -0.40
C PHE A 133 20.95 -15.42 -1.53
N ILE A 134 22.24 -15.49 -1.25
CA ILE A 134 23.31 -15.29 -2.21
C ILE A 134 24.25 -16.47 -2.13
N SER A 135 24.73 -16.95 -3.29
CA SER A 135 25.80 -17.94 -3.36
C SER A 135 26.82 -17.55 -4.42
N ILE A 136 28.10 -17.58 -4.05
CA ILE A 136 29.22 -17.42 -4.98
C ILE A 136 29.77 -18.81 -5.23
N ALA A 137 29.88 -19.20 -6.51
CA ALA A 137 30.28 -20.54 -6.90
C ALA A 137 31.71 -20.58 -7.48
N ARG A 138 32.38 -21.69 -7.22
CA ARG A 138 33.65 -22.11 -7.83
C ARG A 138 33.49 -23.52 -8.40
N SER A 139 34.28 -23.82 -9.43
CA SER A 139 34.27 -25.13 -10.08
C SER A 139 35.05 -26.17 -9.29
N HIS A 140 34.79 -27.45 -9.54
CA HIS A 140 35.59 -28.56 -9.00
C HIS A 140 37.08 -28.49 -9.40
N ARG A 141 37.43 -27.71 -10.44
CA ARG A 141 38.81 -27.47 -10.89
C ARG A 141 39.50 -26.35 -10.13
N ASP A 142 38.75 -25.53 -9.42
CA ASP A 142 39.26 -24.39 -8.66
C ASP A 142 39.65 -24.80 -7.24
N ILE A 143 40.43 -23.93 -6.58
CA ILE A 143 40.72 -24.07 -5.16
C ILE A 143 39.42 -23.79 -4.37
N PRO A 144 39.02 -24.69 -3.45
CA PRO A 144 37.86 -24.47 -2.58
C PRO A 144 37.94 -23.13 -1.85
N PHE A 145 36.79 -22.56 -1.50
CA PHE A 145 36.78 -21.32 -0.72
C PHE A 145 37.51 -21.47 0.61
N SER A 146 38.26 -20.43 0.96
CA SER A 146 38.97 -20.33 2.23
C SER A 146 38.09 -19.71 3.32
N PRO A 147 38.45 -19.84 4.61
CA PRO A 147 37.79 -19.10 5.68
C PRO A 147 37.85 -17.57 5.50
N CYS A 148 38.87 -17.04 4.81
CA CYS A 148 38.94 -15.62 4.47
C CYS A 148 37.87 -15.23 3.45
N ASP A 149 37.57 -16.10 2.47
CA ASP A 149 36.48 -15.87 1.52
C ASP A 149 35.13 -15.84 2.23
N GLN A 150 34.90 -16.76 3.17
CA GLN A 150 33.70 -16.79 4.01
C GLN A 150 33.55 -15.49 4.82
N GLN A 151 34.64 -15.01 5.44
CA GLN A 151 34.64 -13.76 6.19
C GLN A 151 34.35 -12.56 5.30
N ASN A 152 34.89 -12.52 4.08
CA ASN A 152 34.61 -11.45 3.11
C ASN A 152 33.12 -11.40 2.75
N LEU A 153 32.47 -12.54 2.51
CA LEU A 153 31.02 -12.58 2.31
C LEU A 153 30.28 -12.12 3.56
N GLN A 154 30.68 -12.60 4.74
CA GLN A 154 30.05 -12.28 6.02
C GLN A 154 30.01 -10.77 6.32
N LEU A 155 31.01 -10.00 5.87
CA LEU A 155 31.03 -8.54 6.01
C LEU A 155 29.90 -7.86 5.24
N VAL A 156 29.46 -8.44 4.12
CA VAL A 156 28.44 -7.86 3.24
C VAL A 156 27.03 -8.27 3.65
N ILE A 157 26.85 -9.46 4.24
CA ILE A 157 25.55 -10.04 4.61
C ILE A 157 24.64 -9.10 5.43
N PRO A 158 25.11 -8.40 6.49
CA PRO A 158 24.26 -7.49 7.26
C PRO A 158 23.70 -6.32 6.44
N HIS A 159 24.44 -5.87 5.43
CA HIS A 159 24.03 -4.76 4.56
C HIS A 159 22.97 -5.20 3.56
N LEU A 160 23.13 -6.39 2.95
CA LEU A 160 22.11 -6.99 2.09
C LEU A 160 20.79 -7.19 2.84
N SER A 161 20.87 -7.72 4.08
CA SER A 161 19.70 -7.91 4.94
C SER A 161 18.96 -6.61 5.21
N ARG A 162 19.69 -5.55 5.60
CA ARG A 162 19.10 -4.24 5.88
C ARG A 162 18.51 -3.59 4.63
N ALA A 163 19.20 -3.67 3.50
CA ALA A 163 18.73 -3.11 2.24
C ALA A 163 17.43 -3.77 1.77
N LEU A 164 17.31 -5.09 1.88
CA LEU A 164 16.09 -5.81 1.52
C LEU A 164 14.94 -5.52 2.49
N MET A 165 15.23 -5.33 3.78
CA MET A 165 14.24 -4.87 4.77
C MET A 165 13.68 -3.49 4.41
N ILE A 166 14.54 -2.56 4.00
CA ILE A 166 14.13 -1.21 3.54
C ILE A 166 13.24 -1.33 2.30
N ASN A 167 13.68 -2.09 1.30
CA ASN A 167 12.93 -2.30 0.06
C ASN A 167 11.53 -2.87 0.33
N ASN A 168 11.40 -3.94 1.12
CA ASN A 168 10.09 -4.51 1.48
C ASN A 168 9.21 -3.52 2.26
N THR A 169 9.78 -2.75 3.19
CA THR A 169 9.01 -1.75 3.95
C THR A 169 8.42 -0.66 3.03
N LEU A 170 9.18 -0.26 2.00
CA LEU A 170 8.72 0.73 1.02
C LEU A 170 7.67 0.13 0.07
N GLU A 171 7.84 -1.12 -0.36
CA GLU A 171 6.86 -1.84 -1.19
C GLU A 171 5.52 -2.03 -0.44
N ASP A 172 5.55 -2.46 0.82
CA ASP A 172 4.34 -2.65 1.64
C ASP A 172 3.56 -1.32 1.82
N GLN A 173 4.29 -0.22 1.98
CA GLN A 173 3.69 1.13 2.06
C GLN A 173 3.06 1.53 0.73
N GLN A 174 3.73 1.28 -0.40
CA GLN A 174 3.22 1.61 -1.72
C GLN A 174 1.98 0.78 -2.09
N ILE A 175 2.01 -0.54 -1.84
CA ILE A 175 0.86 -1.44 -2.06
C ILE A 175 -0.35 -1.00 -1.24
N THR A 176 -0.14 -0.61 0.03
CA THR A 176 -1.21 -0.09 0.88
C THR A 176 -1.80 1.19 0.29
N ILE A 177 -0.97 2.10 -0.21
CA ILE A 177 -1.43 3.35 -0.86
C ILE A 177 -2.19 3.06 -2.16
N ASP A 178 -1.70 2.14 -3.00
CA ASP A 178 -2.32 1.80 -4.29
C ASP A 178 -3.64 1.03 -4.12
N ALA A 179 -3.71 0.13 -3.15
CA ALA A 179 -4.95 -0.57 -2.78
C ALA A 179 -6.02 0.41 -2.23
N LEU A 180 -5.61 1.42 -1.45
CA LEU A 180 -6.51 2.47 -0.99
C LEU A 180 -6.92 3.42 -2.13
N GLY A 181 -5.99 3.75 -3.02
CA GLY A 181 -6.24 4.56 -4.22
C GLY A 181 -7.29 3.92 -5.14
N SER A 182 -7.13 2.64 -5.45
CA SER A 182 -8.07 1.87 -6.29
C SER A 182 -9.44 1.66 -5.63
N SER A 183 -9.50 1.56 -4.30
CA SER A 183 -10.77 1.49 -3.57
C SER A 183 -11.66 2.72 -3.78
N PHE A 184 -11.08 3.92 -3.91
CA PHE A 184 -11.86 5.14 -4.17
C PHE A 184 -12.53 5.16 -5.55
N GLU A 185 -11.96 4.49 -6.55
CA GLU A 185 -12.51 4.41 -7.90
C GLU A 185 -13.84 3.64 -7.95
N HIS A 186 -14.01 2.66 -7.06
CA HIS A 186 -15.21 1.84 -7.00
C HIS A 186 -16.33 2.41 -6.13
N LEU A 187 -16.09 3.51 -5.38
CA LEU A 187 -17.12 4.11 -4.53
C LEU A 187 -18.35 4.53 -5.35
N PRO A 188 -19.58 4.22 -4.90
CA PRO A 188 -20.81 4.51 -5.64
C PRO A 188 -21.17 6.00 -5.70
N PHE A 189 -20.35 6.87 -5.11
CA PHE A 189 -20.49 8.32 -5.11
C PHE A 189 -19.21 9.00 -5.60
N ALA A 190 -19.33 10.25 -6.03
CA ALA A 190 -18.15 11.04 -6.38
C ALA A 190 -17.39 11.40 -5.11
N PHE A 191 -16.08 11.16 -5.13
CA PHE A 191 -15.16 11.45 -4.04
C PHE A 191 -14.00 12.28 -4.58
N LEU A 192 -13.65 13.35 -3.88
CA LEU A 192 -12.49 14.17 -4.21
C LEU A 192 -11.93 14.89 -2.97
N THR A 193 -10.64 15.20 -3.02
CA THR A 193 -9.94 15.92 -1.95
C THR A 193 -9.26 17.17 -2.48
N LEU A 194 -9.13 18.18 -1.61
CA LEU A 194 -8.51 19.45 -1.93
C LEU A 194 -7.33 19.76 -1.02
N ASP A 195 -6.32 20.42 -1.57
CA ASP A 195 -5.21 21.02 -0.82
C ASP A 195 -5.62 22.32 -0.11
N GLU A 196 -4.66 22.95 0.60
CA GLU A 196 -4.84 24.23 1.28
C GLU A 196 -5.18 25.41 0.35
N HIS A 197 -4.89 25.27 -0.95
CA HIS A 197 -5.18 26.27 -1.97
C HIS A 197 -6.45 25.94 -2.78
N GLY A 198 -7.13 24.83 -2.49
CA GLY A 198 -8.32 24.42 -3.22
C GLY A 198 -8.07 23.61 -4.49
N ASN A 199 -6.85 23.17 -4.76
CA ASN A 199 -6.56 22.31 -5.90
C ASN A 199 -6.94 20.86 -5.59
N VAL A 200 -7.46 20.16 -6.59
CA VAL A 200 -7.84 18.75 -6.46
C VAL A 200 -6.58 17.88 -6.36
N ILE A 201 -6.44 17.12 -5.28
CA ILE A 201 -5.32 16.17 -5.09
C ILE A 201 -5.73 14.78 -5.54
N ILE A 202 -6.86 14.27 -5.03
CA ILE A 202 -7.42 12.97 -5.38
C ILE A 202 -8.84 13.17 -5.91
N CYS A 203 -9.23 12.44 -6.95
CA CYS A 203 -10.63 12.34 -7.38
C CYS A 203 -10.88 10.99 -8.06
N ASN A 204 -12.06 10.41 -7.82
CA ASN A 204 -12.48 9.18 -8.50
C ASN A 204 -13.20 9.47 -9.83
N ILE A 205 -13.44 8.43 -10.64
CA ILE A 205 -14.08 8.53 -11.95
C ILE A 205 -15.45 9.22 -11.91
N ARG A 206 -16.23 9.00 -10.84
CA ARG A 206 -17.52 9.66 -10.62
C ARG A 206 -17.37 11.15 -10.30
N ALA A 207 -16.28 11.58 -9.67
CA ALA A 207 -16.01 12.98 -9.41
C ALA A 207 -15.57 13.75 -10.66
N ARG A 208 -14.94 13.08 -11.62
CA ARG A 208 -14.45 13.71 -12.87
C ARG A 208 -15.54 14.44 -13.64
N GLN A 209 -16.78 13.94 -13.62
CA GLN A 209 -17.91 14.61 -14.28
C GLN A 209 -18.25 16.00 -13.70
N PHE A 210 -17.81 16.28 -12.47
CA PHE A 210 -18.00 17.57 -11.80
C PHE A 210 -16.73 18.43 -11.85
N ILE A 211 -15.66 17.99 -12.51
CA ILE A 211 -14.39 18.72 -12.63
C ILE A 211 -14.30 19.31 -14.03
N THR A 212 -13.93 20.59 -14.12
CA THR A 212 -13.78 21.30 -15.40
C THR A 212 -12.34 21.73 -15.65
N SER A 213 -11.88 21.66 -16.90
CA SER A 213 -10.49 21.95 -17.31
C SER A 213 -10.13 23.44 -17.28
N LEU A 214 -11.11 24.33 -17.10
CA LEU A 214 -10.93 25.78 -17.19
C LEU A 214 -11.24 26.42 -15.83
N LYS A 215 -10.21 26.86 -15.10
CA LYS A 215 -10.35 27.88 -14.06
C LYS A 215 -10.83 29.16 -14.74
N GLN A 216 -12.14 29.39 -14.80
CA GLN A 216 -12.65 30.67 -15.30
C GLN A 216 -12.26 31.81 -14.34
N LEU A 217 -12.01 33.00 -14.88
CA LEU A 217 -11.51 34.22 -14.23
C LEU A 217 -12.21 34.65 -12.92
N ARG A 218 -13.31 34.02 -12.52
CA ARG A 218 -14.09 34.31 -11.30
C ARG A 218 -14.21 33.13 -10.32
N SER A 219 -13.60 31.97 -10.61
CA SER A 219 -13.69 30.77 -9.77
C SER A 219 -12.31 30.18 -9.50
N ASN A 220 -11.92 30.12 -8.23
CA ASN A 220 -10.64 29.55 -7.80
C ASN A 220 -10.61 28.01 -7.87
N TYR A 221 -11.79 27.38 -7.90
CA TYR A 221 -11.96 25.92 -7.86
C TYR A 221 -12.35 25.34 -9.22
N LEU A 222 -11.84 24.13 -9.52
CA LEU A 222 -12.14 23.38 -10.74
C LEU A 222 -13.52 22.68 -10.71
N ILE A 223 -14.10 22.53 -9.52
CA ILE A 223 -15.35 21.79 -9.29
C ILE A 223 -16.55 22.64 -9.71
N ARG A 224 -17.44 22.08 -10.53
CA ARG A 224 -18.72 22.66 -10.91
C ARG A 224 -19.86 21.67 -10.70
N LEU A 225 -20.89 22.14 -10.03
CA LEU A 225 -22.16 21.45 -9.95
C LEU A 225 -23.05 21.91 -11.13
N PRO A 226 -24.03 21.09 -11.57
CA PRO A 226 -24.95 21.41 -12.66
C PRO A 226 -25.70 22.75 -12.51
N SER A 227 -25.91 23.20 -11.27
CA SER A 227 -26.52 24.51 -10.97
C SER A 227 -25.45 25.54 -10.61
N SER A 228 -25.54 26.74 -11.21
CA SER A 228 -24.65 27.88 -10.89
C SER A 228 -24.78 28.32 -9.43
N ASN A 229 -26.00 28.40 -8.90
CA ASN A 229 -26.27 28.68 -7.48
C ASN A 229 -25.67 27.60 -6.57
N ALA A 230 -25.81 26.33 -6.93
CA ALA A 230 -25.20 25.24 -6.17
C ALA A 230 -23.67 25.31 -6.20
N THR A 231 -23.08 25.60 -7.36
CA THR A 231 -21.63 25.78 -7.51
C THR A 231 -21.12 26.92 -6.62
N GLN A 232 -21.77 28.08 -6.65
CA GLN A 232 -21.39 29.21 -5.81
C GLN A 232 -21.50 28.88 -4.32
N ARG A 233 -22.57 28.19 -3.90
CA ARG A 233 -22.71 27.70 -2.52
C ARG A 233 -21.63 26.72 -2.13
N LEU A 234 -21.25 25.80 -3.02
CA LEU A 234 -20.18 24.84 -2.75
C LEU A 234 -18.84 25.56 -2.60
N HIS A 235 -18.52 26.52 -3.46
CA HIS A 235 -17.27 27.30 -3.35
C HIS A 235 -17.20 28.09 -2.05
N MET A 236 -18.30 28.73 -1.64
CA MET A 236 -18.37 29.40 -0.33
C MET A 236 -18.15 28.43 0.83
N LEU A 237 -18.66 27.19 0.72
CA LEU A 237 -18.39 26.15 1.72
C LEU A 237 -16.91 25.80 1.74
N ILE A 238 -16.30 25.55 0.58
CA ILE A 238 -14.87 25.20 0.48
C ILE A 238 -14.00 26.32 1.06
N ASP A 239 -14.24 27.58 0.69
CA ASP A 239 -13.54 28.74 1.23
C ASP A 239 -13.64 28.77 2.76
N SER A 240 -14.85 28.57 3.28
CA SER A 240 -15.09 28.55 4.73
C SER A 240 -14.44 27.36 5.44
N THR A 241 -14.29 26.21 4.75
CA THR A 241 -13.66 25.01 5.27
C THR A 241 -12.13 25.13 5.28
N LEU A 242 -11.53 25.74 4.25
CA LEU A 242 -10.09 25.93 4.13
C LEU A 242 -9.55 27.09 4.97
N HIS A 243 -10.29 28.21 5.05
CA HIS A 243 -9.80 29.47 5.62
C HIS A 243 -10.57 29.95 6.87
N GLY A 244 -11.55 29.18 7.36
CA GLY A 244 -12.38 29.57 8.51
C GLY A 244 -11.62 29.55 9.84
N SER A 245 -11.59 30.68 10.54
CA SER A 245 -10.68 30.91 11.67
C SER A 245 -11.00 30.23 13.00
N ASN A 246 -12.21 29.70 13.27
CA ASN A 246 -12.46 29.03 14.56
C ASN A 246 -13.74 28.20 14.73
N SER A 247 -14.26 27.56 13.68
CA SER A 247 -15.24 26.50 13.85
C SER A 247 -15.22 25.60 12.63
N VAL A 248 -15.25 24.29 12.86
CA VAL A 248 -15.32 23.24 11.85
C VAL A 248 -16.58 23.45 11.00
N ARG A 249 -16.51 24.29 9.97
CA ARG A 249 -17.62 24.55 9.05
C ARG A 249 -17.65 23.43 8.02
N ARG A 250 -18.44 22.41 8.37
CA ARG A 250 -18.90 21.33 7.50
C ARG A 250 -20.25 21.75 6.95
N GLY A 251 -20.52 21.49 5.68
CA GLY A 251 -21.78 21.89 5.06
C GLY A 251 -22.15 21.00 3.90
N SER A 252 -23.40 21.11 3.47
CA SER A 252 -23.91 20.42 2.30
C SER A 252 -24.60 21.39 1.33
N VAL A 253 -24.54 21.05 0.05
CA VAL A 253 -25.22 21.73 -1.03
C VAL A 253 -26.04 20.69 -1.78
N THR A 254 -27.34 20.92 -1.83
CA THR A 254 -28.24 20.09 -2.61
C THR A 254 -28.44 20.68 -4.00
N PHE A 255 -28.53 19.82 -5.02
CA PHE A 255 -28.77 20.21 -6.40
C PHE A 255 -29.47 19.09 -7.18
N LEU A 256 -29.94 19.41 -8.38
CA LEU A 256 -30.51 18.43 -9.32
C LEU A 256 -29.48 18.08 -10.39
N TYR A 257 -29.37 16.79 -10.71
CA TYR A 257 -28.53 16.27 -11.77
C TYR A 257 -29.22 15.08 -12.43
N GLN A 258 -29.39 15.13 -13.76
CA GLN A 258 -30.05 14.08 -14.54
C GLN A 258 -31.43 13.67 -14.00
N GLY A 259 -32.21 14.63 -13.48
CA GLY A 259 -33.54 14.38 -12.93
C GLY A 259 -33.55 13.87 -11.48
N GLU A 260 -32.40 13.58 -10.88
CA GLU A 260 -32.28 13.15 -9.49
C GLU A 260 -31.70 14.23 -8.58
N ARG A 261 -32.00 14.13 -7.29
CA ARG A 261 -31.48 15.04 -6.27
C ARG A 261 -30.16 14.52 -5.73
N TYR A 262 -29.12 15.34 -5.81
CA TYR A 262 -27.78 15.05 -5.30
C TYR A 262 -27.43 15.97 -4.14
N VAL A 263 -26.56 15.49 -3.26
CA VAL A 263 -26.04 16.24 -2.13
C VAL A 263 -24.51 16.22 -2.19
N ALA A 264 -23.91 17.39 -2.36
CA ALA A 264 -22.49 17.61 -2.23
C ALA A 264 -22.19 18.02 -0.79
N HIS A 265 -21.24 17.36 -0.14
CA HIS A 265 -20.84 17.67 1.22
C HIS A 265 -19.38 18.02 1.27
N CYS A 266 -19.04 18.99 2.11
CA CYS A 266 -17.70 19.53 2.26
C CYS A 266 -17.32 19.47 3.74
N PHE A 267 -16.19 18.87 4.07
CA PHE A 267 -15.68 18.82 5.44
C PHE A 267 -14.16 18.94 5.51
N PRO A 268 -13.63 19.57 6.58
CA PRO A 268 -12.19 19.69 6.76
C PRO A 268 -11.59 18.34 7.14
N TRP A 269 -10.42 18.06 6.59
CA TRP A 269 -9.57 16.94 6.98
C TRP A 269 -8.59 17.42 8.05
N CYS A 270 -8.68 16.86 9.26
CA CYS A 270 -7.73 17.12 10.34
C CYS A 270 -6.93 15.86 10.66
N GLU A 271 -5.61 15.94 10.57
CA GLU A 271 -4.64 14.87 10.83
C GLU A 271 -4.65 14.35 12.29
N ARG A 272 -5.29 15.06 13.23
CA ARG A 272 -5.21 14.78 14.68
C ARG A 272 -5.79 13.42 15.12
N PHE A 273 -6.28 12.57 14.22
CA PHE A 273 -6.93 11.29 14.56
C PHE A 273 -6.47 10.07 13.75
N ASN A 274 -5.35 10.08 13.03
CA ASN A 274 -4.89 8.86 12.34
C ASN A 274 -3.37 8.65 12.38
N HIS A 275 -2.98 7.43 12.77
CA HIS A 275 -1.62 6.90 12.63
C HIS A 275 -1.35 6.28 11.24
N ILE A 276 -2.36 6.32 10.35
CA ILE A 276 -2.31 5.77 8.98
C ILE A 276 -2.67 6.91 8.02
N ASN A 277 -1.69 7.45 7.30
CA ASN A 277 -1.88 8.51 6.31
C ASN A 277 -2.37 7.92 4.98
N TRP A 278 -3.64 7.52 4.94
CA TRP A 278 -4.28 6.98 3.73
C TRP A 278 -4.71 8.06 2.72
N LEU A 279 -4.52 9.33 3.05
CA LEU A 279 -4.69 10.48 2.16
C LEU A 279 -3.38 11.25 2.10
N ASP A 280 -3.11 11.88 0.96
CA ASP A 280 -1.97 12.79 0.79
C ASP A 280 -1.94 13.84 1.91
N ASN A 281 -0.77 14.04 2.54
CA ASN A 281 -0.57 14.97 3.67
C ASN A 281 -0.95 16.42 3.35
N ARG A 282 -1.08 16.78 2.06
CA ARG A 282 -1.55 18.09 1.62
C ARG A 282 -3.07 18.23 1.69
N THR A 283 -3.81 17.13 1.89
CA THR A 283 -5.28 17.15 1.94
C THR A 283 -5.77 17.98 3.13
N ARG A 284 -6.55 19.02 2.85
CA ARG A 284 -7.19 19.87 3.87
C ARG A 284 -8.70 19.81 3.84
N CYS A 285 -9.28 19.40 2.72
CA CYS A 285 -10.73 19.31 2.56
C CYS A 285 -11.11 18.06 1.77
N ILE A 286 -12.22 17.43 2.16
CA ILE A 286 -12.80 16.29 1.46
C ILE A 286 -14.21 16.67 1.02
N ILE A 287 -14.52 16.31 -0.21
CA ILE A 287 -15.82 16.53 -0.82
C ILE A 287 -16.35 15.18 -1.32
N PHE A 288 -17.60 14.90 -0.99
CA PHE A 288 -18.33 13.79 -1.61
C PHE A 288 -19.64 14.27 -2.18
N ILE A 289 -20.07 13.65 -3.28
CA ILE A 289 -21.29 13.98 -3.98
C ILE A 289 -22.03 12.69 -4.30
N ALA A 290 -23.20 12.51 -3.69
CA ALA A 290 -24.01 11.30 -3.82
C ALA A 290 -25.46 11.64 -4.13
N SER A 291 -26.19 10.71 -4.75
CA SER A 291 -27.63 10.86 -4.90
C SER A 291 -28.30 10.76 -3.53
N ALA A 292 -29.32 11.58 -3.30
CA ALA A 292 -30.09 11.58 -2.06
C ALA A 292 -30.80 10.23 -1.85
N ALA A 293 -31.15 9.52 -2.93
CA ALA A 293 -31.72 8.17 -2.88
C ALA A 293 -30.71 7.15 -2.31
N TYR A 294 -29.45 7.19 -2.76
CA TYR A 294 -28.39 6.34 -2.23
C TYR A 294 -28.16 6.58 -0.73
N LEU A 295 -28.07 7.85 -0.32
CA LEU A 295 -27.94 8.23 1.09
C LEU A 295 -29.17 7.88 1.94
N SER A 296 -30.34 7.70 1.31
CA SER A 296 -31.56 7.29 1.99
C SER A 296 -31.71 5.78 2.12
N GLY A 297 -30.96 4.97 1.36
CA GLY A 297 -31.04 3.50 1.38
C GLY A 297 -30.26 2.82 2.51
N SER A 298 -29.50 3.56 3.31
CA SER A 298 -28.54 3.01 4.29
C SER A 298 -29.13 2.62 5.65
N HIS A 299 -30.43 2.29 5.72
CA HIS A 299 -31.12 1.97 6.97
C HIS A 299 -30.48 0.79 7.74
N LEU A 300 -30.14 -0.28 7.03
CA LEU A 300 -29.47 -1.47 7.59
C LEU A 300 -28.08 -1.12 8.14
N HIS A 301 -27.30 -0.35 7.37
CA HIS A 301 -25.98 0.12 7.78
C HIS A 301 -26.03 0.97 9.05
N TRP A 302 -27.02 1.86 9.21
CA TRP A 302 -27.14 2.66 10.43
C TRP A 302 -27.50 1.85 11.67
N GLN A 303 -28.31 0.82 11.48
CA GLN A 303 -28.67 -0.09 12.56
C GLN A 303 -27.44 -0.90 12.99
N GLU A 304 -26.65 -1.41 12.05
CA GLU A 304 -25.43 -2.17 12.33
C GLU A 304 -24.31 -1.30 12.92
N ALA A 305 -24.05 -0.13 12.34
CA ALA A 305 -22.94 0.74 12.74
C ALA A 305 -23.19 1.53 14.03
N PHE A 306 -24.45 1.89 14.32
CA PHE A 306 -24.78 2.80 15.43
C PHE A 306 -25.98 2.37 16.27
N GLY A 307 -26.61 1.23 15.97
CA GLY A 307 -27.79 0.75 16.69
C GLY A 307 -29.01 1.65 16.52
N PHE A 308 -29.16 2.33 15.39
CA PHE A 308 -30.31 3.18 15.13
C PHE A 308 -31.59 2.37 14.93
N SER A 309 -32.67 2.85 15.54
CA SER A 309 -34.03 2.39 15.23
C SER A 309 -34.46 2.88 13.85
N GLN A 310 -35.51 2.29 13.27
CA GLN A 310 -36.03 2.71 11.97
C GLN A 310 -36.36 4.21 11.89
N ALA A 311 -36.98 4.76 12.95
CA ALA A 311 -37.29 6.18 13.04
C ALA A 311 -36.02 7.05 13.10
N GLU A 312 -35.00 6.64 13.86
CA GLU A 312 -33.72 7.34 13.91
C GLU A 312 -32.96 7.26 12.58
N SER A 313 -33.02 6.13 11.89
CA SER A 313 -32.42 5.98 10.55
C SER A 313 -33.10 6.87 9.51
N ASN A 314 -34.43 6.99 9.55
CA ASN A 314 -35.18 7.94 8.69
C ASN A 314 -34.75 9.39 8.95
N ILE A 315 -34.59 9.77 10.23
CA ILE A 315 -34.12 11.10 10.62
C ILE A 315 -32.66 11.30 10.18
N ALA A 316 -31.77 10.35 10.46
CA ALA A 316 -30.35 10.38 10.10
C ALA A 316 -30.15 10.59 8.59
N ASN A 317 -30.90 9.87 7.75
CA ASN A 317 -30.90 10.06 6.29
C ASN A 317 -31.29 11.49 5.89
N GLY A 318 -32.31 12.03 6.55
CA GLY A 318 -32.73 13.41 6.38
C GLY A 318 -31.64 14.43 6.76
N LEU A 319 -30.98 14.22 7.91
CA LEU A 319 -29.89 15.07 8.38
C LEU A 319 -28.70 15.03 7.42
N ILE A 320 -28.35 13.85 6.93
CA ILE A 320 -27.31 13.68 5.91
C ILE A 320 -27.72 14.43 4.63
N CYS A 321 -28.97 14.31 4.19
CA CYS A 321 -29.44 15.06 3.02
C CYS A 321 -29.56 16.58 3.22
N GLY A 322 -29.19 17.12 4.40
CA GLY A 322 -29.25 18.55 4.72
C GLY A 322 -30.66 19.08 4.97
N LYS A 323 -31.64 18.21 5.25
CA LYS A 323 -33.02 18.61 5.55
C LYS A 323 -33.11 19.28 6.91
N SER A 324 -33.94 20.32 7.02
CA SER A 324 -34.21 20.97 8.30
C SER A 324 -35.16 20.13 9.15
N ALA A 325 -35.27 20.44 10.45
CA ALA A 325 -36.20 19.76 11.34
C ALA A 325 -37.66 19.92 10.89
N LYS A 326 -37.98 21.07 10.27
CA LYS A 326 -39.30 21.35 9.69
C LYS A 326 -39.56 20.49 8.45
N ASP A 327 -38.61 20.42 7.52
CA ASP A 327 -38.75 19.58 6.31
C ASP A 327 -38.93 18.10 6.68
N LEU A 328 -38.23 17.64 7.73
CA LEU A 328 -38.35 16.27 8.22
C LEU A 328 -39.68 16.00 8.93
N ALA A 329 -40.19 16.97 9.69
CA ALA A 329 -41.49 16.88 10.34
C ALA A 329 -42.61 16.75 9.30
N GLU A 330 -42.58 17.59 8.27
CA GLU A 330 -43.52 17.55 7.15
C GLU A 330 -43.42 16.24 6.38
N GLN A 331 -42.21 15.78 6.05
CA GLN A 331 -42.02 14.56 5.27
C GLN A 331 -42.43 13.28 6.02
N LEU A 332 -42.15 13.22 7.32
CA LEU A 332 -42.41 12.03 8.14
C LEU A 332 -43.78 12.06 8.82
N PHE A 333 -44.58 13.11 8.59
CA PHE A 333 -45.88 13.34 9.22
C PHE A 333 -45.82 13.29 10.76
N VAL A 334 -44.80 13.93 11.34
CA VAL A 334 -44.60 14.05 12.79
C VAL A 334 -44.37 15.51 13.19
N SER A 335 -44.39 15.83 14.49
CA SER A 335 -44.06 17.17 14.96
C SER A 335 -42.56 17.45 14.90
N GLU A 336 -42.17 18.73 14.74
CA GLU A 336 -40.78 19.15 14.86
C GLU A 336 -40.15 18.78 16.22
N SER A 337 -40.95 18.73 17.29
CA SER A 337 -40.50 18.30 18.62
C SER A 337 -40.06 16.83 18.61
N THR A 338 -40.80 15.96 17.91
CA THR A 338 -40.46 14.54 17.73
C THR A 338 -39.19 14.37 16.90
N VAL A 339 -39.03 15.17 15.83
CA VAL A 339 -37.76 15.21 15.06
C VAL A 339 -36.59 15.58 15.97
N ARG A 340 -36.70 16.67 16.74
CA ARG A 340 -35.63 17.12 17.67
C ARG A 340 -35.32 16.06 18.74
N PHE A 341 -36.33 15.33 19.22
CA PHE A 341 -36.14 14.20 20.13
C PHE A 341 -35.27 13.10 19.51
N HIS A 342 -35.59 12.66 18.29
CA HIS A 342 -34.79 11.66 17.58
C HIS A 342 -33.37 12.16 17.26
N VAL A 343 -33.20 13.45 16.89
CA VAL A 343 -31.86 14.05 16.73
C VAL A 343 -31.07 13.94 18.03
N LYS A 344 -31.66 14.23 19.20
CA LYS A 344 -30.98 14.10 20.49
C LYS A 344 -30.53 12.65 20.77
N ASN A 345 -31.36 11.66 20.42
CA ASN A 345 -30.98 10.26 20.58
C ASN A 345 -29.86 9.85 19.63
N ILE A 346 -29.88 10.33 18.38
CA ILE A 346 -28.80 10.16 17.41
C ILE A 346 -27.48 10.73 17.96
N LEU A 347 -27.50 11.94 18.55
CA LEU A 347 -26.32 12.53 19.17
C LEU A 347 -25.77 11.65 20.30
N LYS A 348 -26.65 11.09 21.13
CA LYS A 348 -26.25 10.18 22.21
C LYS A 348 -25.64 8.89 21.68
N LYS A 349 -26.27 8.24 20.70
CA LYS A 349 -25.80 6.97 20.10
C LYS A 349 -24.52 7.12 19.29
N THR A 350 -24.27 8.31 18.75
CA THR A 350 -23.02 8.63 18.03
C THR A 350 -21.95 9.25 18.93
N GLU A 351 -22.24 9.44 20.22
CA GLU A 351 -21.37 10.12 21.19
C GLU A 351 -20.88 11.50 20.72
N THR A 352 -21.72 12.21 19.98
CA THR A 352 -21.38 13.52 19.43
C THR A 352 -22.14 14.66 20.10
N LYS A 353 -21.52 15.84 20.16
CA LYS A 353 -22.09 17.03 20.81
C LYS A 353 -22.87 17.94 19.85
N SER A 354 -22.93 17.62 18.56
CA SER A 354 -23.65 18.43 17.56
C SER A 354 -24.14 17.58 16.39
N GLN A 355 -25.27 18.00 15.78
CA GLN A 355 -25.86 17.34 14.61
C GLN A 355 -24.85 17.21 13.46
N ILE A 356 -24.01 18.23 13.31
CA ILE A 356 -22.96 18.30 12.30
C ILE A 356 -21.85 17.27 12.58
N ALA A 357 -21.50 17.05 13.85
CA ALA A 357 -20.54 16.01 14.24
C ALA A 357 -21.11 14.60 14.00
N ALA A 358 -22.37 14.37 14.34
CA ALA A 358 -23.07 13.11 14.06
C ALA A 358 -23.10 12.79 12.56
N VAL A 359 -23.53 13.74 11.72
CA VAL A 359 -23.56 13.58 10.26
C VAL A 359 -22.17 13.26 9.72
N SER A 360 -21.12 13.94 10.19
CA SER A 360 -19.74 13.64 9.76
C SER A 360 -19.28 12.23 10.14
N LEU A 361 -19.66 11.73 11.32
CA LEU A 361 -19.33 10.37 11.74
C LEU A 361 -20.08 9.32 10.91
N MET A 362 -21.36 9.57 10.61
CA MET A 362 -22.17 8.70 9.75
C MET A 362 -21.59 8.61 8.33
N LEU A 363 -21.16 9.73 7.77
CA LEU A 363 -20.55 9.77 6.46
C LEU A 363 -19.20 9.04 6.43
N LYS A 364 -18.42 9.15 7.51
CA LYS A 364 -17.20 8.35 7.68
C LYS A 364 -17.50 6.85 7.78
N SER A 365 -18.56 6.44 8.49
CA SER A 365 -18.87 5.02 8.60
C SER A 365 -19.37 4.43 7.28
N LEU A 366 -20.10 5.20 6.46
CA LEU A 366 -20.43 4.81 5.08
C LEU A 366 -19.18 4.57 4.23
N MET A 367 -18.10 5.33 4.45
CA MET A 367 -16.83 5.12 3.75
C MET A 367 -16.10 3.85 4.24
N ILE A 368 -16.26 3.47 5.51
CA ILE A 368 -15.57 2.31 6.11
C ILE A 368 -16.29 0.99 5.79
N ALA A 369 -17.63 0.98 5.75
CA ALA A 369 -18.42 -0.23 5.46
C ALA A 369 -18.42 -0.66 3.99
N LEU A 370 -17.74 0.08 3.12
CA LEU A 370 -17.51 -0.29 1.71
C LEU A 370 -16.15 -1.00 1.51
N ARG A 371 -15.49 -1.42 2.60
CA ARG A 371 -14.31 -2.31 2.57
C ARG A 371 -14.71 -3.77 2.49
#